data_AF-A0A2A9E385-F1
#
_entry.id   AF-A0A2A9E385-F1
#
_cell.length_a   1.000
_cell.length_b   1.000
_cell.length_c   1.000
_cell.angle_alpha   90.00
_cell.angle_beta   90.00
_cell.angle_gamma   90.00
#
_symmetry.space_group_name_H-M   'P 1'
#
loop_
_entity.id
_entity.type
_entity.pdbx_description
1 polymer ?
#
loop_
_entity_poly.entity_id
_entity_poly.type
_entity_poly.pdbx_seq_one_letter_code
_entity_poly.pdbx_strand_id
1 'polypeptide(L)'
;MHYHFVGPDRFHEMVENDELLESAVVHGQNSYGTPRAAVDEQLAAGIPALLEIDLQGARQVRATMPGARFVFLAPPSWEELERRLVGRGTEGPEERERRLATARIELAAEPEFDVVVVNDDVHRATDEIMSVMGLTTERTATRV
;
A
#
# COMPACT_ATOMS: atom_id res chain seq x y z
N MET A 1 -7.21 -15.32 -9.16
CA MET A 1 -6.12 -15.09 -10.12
C MET A 1 -5.16 -14.11 -9.48
N HIS A 2 -3.84 -14.26 -9.62
CA HIS A 2 -2.86 -13.43 -8.89
C HIS A 2 -2.27 -12.27 -9.71
N TYR A 3 -2.24 -12.36 -11.05
CA TYR A 3 -1.71 -11.32 -11.95
C TYR A 3 -2.41 -11.33 -13.32
N HIS A 4 -2.42 -10.17 -13.98
CA HIS A 4 -2.76 -10.00 -15.39
C HIS A 4 -1.49 -9.69 -16.18
N PHE A 5 -0.97 -10.67 -16.92
CA PHE A 5 0.27 -10.52 -17.66
C PHE A 5 0.02 -9.85 -19.02
N VAL A 6 0.76 -8.79 -19.30
CA VAL A 6 0.75 -8.07 -20.58
C VAL A 6 2.18 -7.96 -21.13
N GLY A 7 2.33 -7.76 -22.43
CA GLY A 7 3.63 -7.50 -23.05
C GLY A 7 4.17 -6.09 -22.70
N PRO A 8 5.47 -5.84 -22.84
CA PRO A 8 6.08 -4.55 -22.51
C PRO A 8 5.47 -3.36 -23.27
N ASP A 9 5.23 -3.50 -24.58
CA ASP A 9 4.62 -2.44 -25.39
C ASP A 9 3.22 -2.10 -24.89
N ARG A 10 2.42 -3.13 -24.58
CA ARG A 10 1.09 -2.94 -24.01
C ARG A 10 1.13 -2.31 -22.63
N PHE A 11 2.09 -2.69 -21.78
CA PHE A 11 2.27 -2.06 -20.48
C PHE A 11 2.58 -0.56 -20.63
N HIS A 12 3.45 -0.21 -21.58
CA HIS A 12 3.80 1.18 -21.86
C HIS A 12 2.58 1.99 -22.34
N GLU A 13 1.80 1.45 -23.28
CA GLU A 13 0.53 2.06 -23.70
C GLU A 13 -0.43 2.28 -22.52
N MET A 14 -0.53 1.31 -21.61
CA MET A 14 -1.39 1.44 -20.43
C MET A 14 -0.95 2.57 -19.50
N VAL A 15 0.37 2.79 -19.36
CA VAL A 15 0.91 3.94 -18.62
C VAL A 15 0.58 5.26 -19.33
N GLU A 16 0.81 5.33 -20.64
CA GLU A 16 0.57 6.55 -21.44
C GLU A 16 -0.91 6.96 -21.52
N ASN A 17 -1.80 5.98 -21.48
CA ASN A 17 -3.26 6.19 -21.57
C ASN A 17 -3.95 6.33 -20.21
N ASP A 18 -3.21 6.51 -19.11
CA ASP A 18 -3.75 6.60 -17.73
C ASP A 18 -4.61 5.38 -17.31
N GLU A 19 -4.35 4.21 -17.91
CA GLU A 19 -5.07 2.95 -17.63
C GLU A 19 -4.62 2.29 -16.31
N LEU A 20 -3.56 2.81 -15.69
CA LEU A 20 -3.02 2.35 -14.40
C LEU A 20 -3.21 3.44 -13.33
N LEU A 21 -3.54 3.02 -12.10
CA LEU A 21 -3.58 3.91 -10.93
C LEU A 21 -2.18 4.24 -10.41
N GLU A 22 -1.29 3.25 -10.50
CA GLU A 22 0.14 3.38 -10.23
C GLU A 22 0.90 2.41 -11.13
N SER A 23 2.17 2.73 -11.36
CA SER A 23 3.12 1.80 -11.96
C SER A 23 4.49 1.92 -11.31
N ALA A 24 5.24 0.81 -11.33
CA ALA A 24 6.62 0.74 -10.84
C ALA A 24 7.45 -0.22 -11.69
N VAL A 25 8.76 0.05 -11.78
CA VAL A 25 9.73 -0.85 -12.39
C VAL A 25 10.61 -1.44 -11.29
N VAL A 26 10.47 -2.73 -11.06
CA VAL A 26 11.20 -3.47 -10.03
C VAL A 26 12.48 -4.05 -10.63
N HIS A 27 13.61 -3.68 -10.04
CA HIS A 27 14.96 -4.12 -10.46
C HIS A 27 15.30 -3.90 -11.95
N GLY A 28 14.63 -2.95 -12.61
CA GLY A 28 14.86 -2.64 -14.02
C GLY A 28 14.42 -3.73 -15.00
N GLN A 29 13.72 -4.78 -14.54
CA GLN A 29 13.38 -5.95 -15.35
C GLN A 29 11.87 -6.17 -15.45
N ASN A 30 11.15 -6.01 -14.34
CA ASN A 30 9.73 -6.30 -14.29
C ASN A 30 8.96 -5.02 -13.98
N SER A 31 7.93 -4.76 -14.77
CA SER A 31 7.00 -3.67 -14.54
C SER A 31 5.72 -4.19 -13.90
N TYR A 32 5.24 -3.46 -12.90
CA TYR A 32 4.00 -3.75 -12.20
C TYR A 32 3.14 -2.49 -12.19
N GLY A 33 1.84 -2.68 -12.12
CA GLY A 33 0.91 -1.59 -11.94
C GLY A 33 -0.48 -2.10 -11.64
N THR A 34 -1.29 -1.22 -11.06
CA THR A 34 -2.67 -1.52 -10.67
C THR A 34 -3.63 -1.05 -11.75
N PRO A 35 -4.34 -1.94 -12.47
CA PRO A 35 -5.28 -1.55 -13.52
C PRO A 35 -6.43 -0.74 -12.95
N ARG A 36 -6.62 0.48 -13.47
CA ARG A 36 -7.69 1.39 -13.05
C ARG A 36 -9.07 0.76 -13.22
N ALA A 37 -9.33 0.17 -14.39
CA ALA A 37 -10.61 -0.42 -14.71
C ALA A 37 -11.04 -1.51 -13.71
N ALA A 38 -10.10 -2.31 -13.22
CA ALA A 38 -10.38 -3.37 -12.24
C ALA A 38 -10.80 -2.78 -10.88
N VAL A 39 -10.16 -1.69 -10.46
CA VAL A 39 -10.52 -0.99 -9.22
C VAL A 39 -11.87 -0.29 -9.37
N ASP A 40 -12.07 0.43 -10.47
CA ASP A 40 -13.32 1.14 -10.75
C ASP A 40 -14.53 0.19 -10.82
N GLU A 41 -14.36 -1.01 -11.39
CA GLU A 41 -15.40 -2.04 -11.43
C GLU A 41 -15.81 -2.50 -10.02
N GLN A 42 -14.85 -2.74 -9.12
CA GLN A 42 -15.14 -3.12 -7.74
C GLN A 42 -15.86 -2.00 -6.98
N LEU A 43 -15.38 -0.75 -7.14
CA LEU A 43 -16.00 0.41 -6.53
C LEU A 43 -17.43 0.64 -7.05
N ALA A 44 -17.66 0.46 -8.35
CA ALA A 44 -18.99 0.54 -8.96
C ALA A 44 -19.95 -0.56 -8.46
N ALA A 45 -19.41 -1.72 -8.07
CA ALA A 45 -20.17 -2.79 -7.43
C ALA A 45 -20.43 -2.53 -5.92
N GLY A 46 -19.97 -1.41 -5.37
CA GLY A 46 -20.08 -1.09 -3.95
C GLY A 46 -19.13 -1.89 -3.06
N ILE A 47 -18.10 -2.51 -3.63
CA ILE A 47 -17.10 -3.28 -2.92
C ILE A 47 -15.88 -2.38 -2.69
N PRO A 48 -15.49 -2.11 -1.42
CA PRO A 48 -14.29 -1.33 -1.15
C PRO A 48 -13.04 -2.00 -1.69
N ALA A 49 -12.17 -1.23 -2.34
CA ALA A 49 -10.86 -1.68 -2.79
C ALA A 49 -9.78 -1.28 -1.77
N LEU A 50 -8.87 -2.19 -1.45
CA LEU A 50 -7.68 -1.95 -0.64
C LEU A 50 -6.44 -2.19 -1.51
N LEU A 51 -5.59 -1.17 -1.64
CA LEU A 51 -4.34 -1.24 -2.38
C LEU A 51 -3.18 -1.22 -1.38
N GLU A 52 -2.32 -2.24 -1.44
CA GLU A 52 -1.03 -2.27 -0.73
C GLU A 52 0.07 -1.85 -1.72
N ILE A 53 0.60 -0.64 -1.57
CA ILE A 53 1.58 -0.03 -2.48
C ILE A 53 2.62 0.77 -1.69
N ASP A 54 3.78 0.99 -2.30
CA ASP A 54 4.84 1.82 -1.70
C ASP A 54 4.53 3.32 -1.77
N LEU A 55 5.44 4.16 -1.24
CA LEU A 55 5.28 5.62 -1.23
C LEU A 55 5.19 6.22 -2.65
N GLN A 56 5.90 5.66 -3.63
CA GLN A 56 5.84 6.14 -5.01
C GLN A 56 4.46 5.84 -5.62
N GLY A 57 3.96 4.62 -5.41
CA GLY A 57 2.62 4.22 -5.82
C GLY A 57 1.55 5.08 -5.16
N ALA A 58 1.64 5.29 -3.83
CA ALA A 58 0.68 6.11 -3.09
C ALA A 58 0.58 7.54 -3.65
N ARG A 59 1.69 8.17 -3.99
CA ARG A 59 1.70 9.50 -4.62
C ARG A 59 1.07 9.51 -6.01
N GLN A 60 1.30 8.48 -6.83
CA GLN A 60 0.64 8.32 -8.13
C GLN A 60 -0.88 8.17 -7.97
N VAL A 61 -1.32 7.30 -7.07
CA VAL A 61 -2.76 7.12 -6.77
C VAL A 61 -3.37 8.42 -6.26
N ARG A 62 -2.67 9.19 -5.42
CA ARG A 62 -3.20 10.45 -4.89
C ARG A 62 -3.44 11.49 -5.99
N ALA A 63 -2.59 11.50 -7.02
CA ALA A 63 -2.78 12.35 -8.18
C ALA A 63 -3.95 11.88 -9.06
N THR A 64 -4.12 10.58 -9.24
CA THR A 64 -5.08 10.02 -10.22
C THR A 64 -6.43 9.57 -9.64
N MET A 65 -6.55 9.52 -8.32
CA MET A 65 -7.77 9.16 -7.58
C MET A 65 -7.86 9.97 -6.27
N PRO A 66 -8.15 11.28 -6.34
CA PRO A 66 -8.14 12.17 -5.16
C PRO A 66 -9.22 11.85 -4.11
N GLY A 67 -10.21 11.02 -4.46
CA GLY A 67 -11.22 10.52 -3.52
C GLY A 67 -10.77 9.32 -2.68
N ALA A 68 -9.59 8.75 -2.95
CA ALA A 68 -9.05 7.65 -2.16
C ALA A 68 -8.64 8.12 -0.76
N ARG A 69 -8.79 7.24 0.24
CA ARG A 69 -8.28 7.45 1.60
C ARG A 69 -6.89 6.83 1.73
N PHE A 70 -5.95 7.60 2.25
CA PHE A 70 -4.56 7.19 2.40
C PHE A 70 -4.26 6.83 3.85
N VAL A 71 -3.86 5.59 4.09
CA VAL A 71 -3.49 5.07 5.42
C VAL A 71 -1.99 4.81 5.46
N PHE A 72 -1.29 5.47 6.38
CA PHE A 72 0.11 5.18 6.68
C PHE A 72 0.20 4.10 7.75
N LEU A 73 0.87 2.99 7.44
CA LEU A 73 1.08 1.90 8.39
C LEU A 73 2.42 2.09 9.12
N ALA A 74 2.40 2.80 10.24
CA ALA A 74 3.59 3.12 11.00
C ALA A 74 4.09 1.93 11.85
N PRO A 75 5.41 1.70 11.96
CA PRO A 75 5.94 0.84 13.02
C PRO A 75 5.74 1.51 14.40
N PRO A 76 5.67 0.74 15.49
CA PRO A 76 5.49 1.32 16.83
C PRO A 76 6.70 2.09 17.33
N SER A 77 7.89 1.79 16.84
CA SER A 77 9.08 2.60 17.06
C SER A 77 10.12 2.38 15.96
N TRP A 78 11.12 3.26 15.91
CA TRP A 78 12.30 3.08 15.05
C TRP A 78 13.07 1.80 15.42
N GLU A 79 13.25 1.51 16.71
CA GLU A 79 13.98 0.30 17.14
C GLU A 79 13.24 -0.98 16.72
N GLU A 80 11.90 -0.98 16.76
CA GLU A 80 11.09 -2.09 16.27
C GLU A 80 11.31 -2.32 14.77
N LEU A 81 11.23 -1.25 13.98
CA LEU A 81 11.44 -1.30 12.54
C LEU A 81 12.84 -1.84 12.21
N GLU A 82 13.87 -1.30 12.84
CA GLU A 82 15.25 -1.74 12.66
C GLU A 82 15.39 -3.22 13.01
N ARG A 83 14.81 -3.67 14.12
CA ARG A 83 14.81 -5.09 14.50
C ARG A 83 14.12 -5.98 13.45
N ARG A 84 12.97 -5.55 12.91
CA ARG A 84 12.24 -6.28 11.86
C ARG A 84 13.02 -6.35 10.55
N LEU A 85 13.76 -5.30 10.18
CA LEU A 85 14.62 -5.27 9.01
C LEU A 85 15.85 -6.17 9.17
N VAL A 86 16.48 -6.18 10.36
CA VAL A 86 17.65 -7.02 10.67
C VAL A 86 17.28 -8.50 10.81
N GLY A 87 16.11 -8.81 11.37
CA GLY A 87 15.65 -10.17 11.66
C GLY A 87 15.38 -11.05 10.42
N ARG A 88 15.36 -10.48 9.21
CA ARG A 88 15.14 -11.24 7.96
C ARG A 88 16.36 -12.06 7.51
N GLY A 89 17.49 -11.95 8.22
CA GLY A 89 18.53 -13.00 8.31
C GLY A 89 19.35 -13.32 7.05
N THR A 90 19.19 -12.58 5.95
CA THR A 90 19.79 -12.92 4.65
C THR A 90 20.53 -11.75 3.98
N GLU A 91 20.61 -10.60 4.63
CA GLU A 91 21.08 -9.35 4.01
C GLU A 91 22.42 -8.88 4.57
N GLY A 92 23.32 -8.47 3.68
CA GLY A 92 24.63 -7.91 4.04
C GLY A 92 24.51 -6.52 4.69
N PRO A 93 25.58 -6.02 5.33
CA PRO A 93 25.58 -4.71 6.00
C PRO A 93 25.14 -3.54 5.10
N GLU A 94 25.59 -3.53 3.83
CA GLU A 94 25.26 -2.48 2.85
C GLU A 94 23.77 -2.47 2.48
N GLU A 95 23.16 -3.65 2.29
CA GLU A 95 21.74 -3.75 1.97
C GLU A 95 20.85 -3.30 3.14
N ARG A 96 21.27 -3.62 4.36
CA ARG A 96 20.61 -3.14 5.58
C ARG A 96 20.65 -1.62 5.68
N GLU A 97 21.81 -1.01 5.47
CA GLU A 97 21.96 0.45 5.52
C GLU A 97 21.07 1.12 4.47
N ARG A 98 21.04 0.58 3.24
CA ARG A 98 20.15 1.05 2.16
C ARG A 98 18.68 0.98 2.56
N ARG A 99 18.25 -0.12 3.18
CA ARG A 99 16.86 -0.29 3.65
C ARG A 99 16.50 0.66 4.77
N LEU A 100 17.39 0.85 5.76
CA LEU A 100 17.17 1.81 6.83
C LEU A 100 17.11 3.24 6.30
N ALA A 101 17.95 3.60 5.31
CA ALA A 101 17.88 4.90 4.66
C ALA A 101 16.55 5.10 3.93
N THR A 102 16.07 4.07 3.22
CA THR A 102 14.76 4.07 2.56
C THR A 102 13.63 4.25 3.56
N ALA A 103 13.64 3.49 4.67
CA ALA A 103 12.59 3.57 5.66
C ALA A 103 12.53 4.93 6.39
N ARG A 104 13.66 5.65 6.52
CA ARG A 104 13.66 7.04 7.02
C ARG A 104 12.91 7.98 6.08
N ILE A 105 13.08 7.81 4.78
CA ILE A 105 12.39 8.61 3.76
C ILE A 105 10.89 8.29 3.80
N GLU A 106 10.53 7.02 3.90
CA GLU A 106 9.13 6.59 4.00
C GLU A 106 8.44 7.10 5.27
N LEU A 107 9.09 7.01 6.43
CA LEU A 107 8.57 7.56 7.70
C LEU A 107 8.41 9.08 7.65
N ALA A 108 9.32 9.80 6.99
CA ALA A 108 9.22 11.25 6.85
C ALA A 108 8.01 11.68 5.99
N ALA A 109 7.45 10.76 5.19
CA ALA A 109 6.27 11.00 4.37
C ALA A 109 4.94 10.74 5.11
N GLU A 110 4.96 10.34 6.39
CA GLU A 110 3.76 10.15 7.22
C GLU A 110 2.74 11.32 7.09
N PRO A 111 3.15 12.61 7.08
CA PRO A 111 2.20 13.73 6.93
C PRO A 111 1.48 13.80 5.58
N GLU A 112 1.88 13.00 4.59
CA GLU A 112 1.22 12.90 3.28
C GLU A 112 -0.02 12.00 3.31
N PHE A 113 -0.32 11.35 4.43
CA PHE A 113 -1.43 10.40 4.58
C PHE A 113 -2.56 11.00 5.42
N ASP A 114 -3.78 10.49 5.22
CA ASP A 114 -4.97 11.02 5.90
C ASP A 114 -5.13 10.41 7.30
N VAL A 115 -4.66 9.17 7.49
CA VAL A 115 -4.72 8.42 8.76
C VAL A 115 -3.40 7.68 8.98
N VAL A 116 -2.97 7.61 10.24
CA VAL A 116 -1.81 6.80 10.65
C VAL A 116 -2.29 5.66 11.52
N VAL A 117 -1.98 4.43 11.13
CA VAL A 117 -2.26 3.21 11.89
C VAL A 117 -0.95 2.63 12.38
N VAL A 118 -0.78 2.49 13.70
CA VAL A 118 0.43 1.91 14.28
C VAL A 118 0.34 0.37 14.26
N ASN A 119 1.36 -0.30 13.73
CA ASN A 119 1.46 -1.75 13.53
C ASN A 119 2.25 -2.44 14.66
N ASP A 120 1.74 -2.33 15.89
CA ASP A 120 2.20 -3.07 17.07
C ASP A 120 1.49 -4.42 17.24
N ASP A 121 0.18 -4.45 16.99
CA ASP A 121 -0.70 -5.62 17.08
C ASP A 121 -1.53 -5.74 15.79
N VAL A 122 -1.50 -6.93 15.20
CA VAL A 122 -2.15 -7.19 13.92
C VAL A 122 -3.67 -7.06 14.00
N HIS A 123 -4.29 -7.45 15.11
CA HIS A 123 -5.76 -7.38 15.25
C HIS A 123 -6.19 -5.92 15.40
N ARG A 124 -5.51 -5.16 16.26
CA ARG A 124 -5.78 -3.73 16.46
C ARG A 124 -5.61 -2.93 15.18
N ALA A 125 -4.51 -3.14 14.45
CA ALA A 125 -4.25 -2.46 13.19
C ALA A 125 -5.30 -2.84 12.12
N THR A 126 -5.70 -4.11 12.07
CA THR A 126 -6.75 -4.59 11.14
C THR A 126 -8.10 -3.93 11.45
N ASP A 127 -8.51 -3.92 12.72
CA ASP A 127 -9.77 -3.29 13.14
C ASP A 127 -9.80 -1.80 12.83
N GLU A 128 -8.66 -1.10 13.00
CA GLU A 128 -8.52 0.31 12.68
C GLU A 128 -8.64 0.57 11.16
N ILE A 129 -7.97 -0.23 10.33
CA ILE A 129 -8.08 -0.16 8.87
C ILE A 129 -9.52 -0.45 8.42
N MET A 130 -10.17 -1.49 8.97
CA MET A 130 -11.56 -1.80 8.68
C MET A 130 -12.50 -0.65 9.03
N SER A 131 -12.25 0.04 10.15
CA SER A 131 -12.99 1.25 10.53
C SER A 131 -12.81 2.38 9.52
N VAL A 132 -11.58 2.64 9.05
CA VAL A 132 -11.29 3.63 7.99
C VAL A 132 -12.00 3.28 6.68
N MET A 133 -12.12 1.99 6.37
CA MET A 133 -12.86 1.49 5.21
C MET A 133 -14.39 1.56 5.38
N GLY A 134 -14.90 1.89 6.57
CA GLY A 134 -16.33 1.89 6.87
C GLY A 134 -16.93 0.49 7.00
N LEU A 135 -16.10 -0.51 7.26
CA LEU A 135 -16.47 -1.93 7.38
C LEU A 135 -16.74 -2.36 8.83
N THR A 136 -16.91 -1.40 9.75
CA THR A 136 -17.22 -1.69 11.15
C THR A 136 -18.53 -2.45 11.24
N THR A 137 -18.41 -3.73 11.58
CA THR A 137 -19.56 -4.55 11.95
C THR A 137 -20.09 -4.00 13.27
N GLU A 138 -21.31 -3.45 13.27
CA GLU A 138 -22.09 -3.41 14.51
C GLU A 138 -22.12 -4.85 15.02
N ARG A 139 -21.36 -5.16 16.07
CA ARG A 139 -21.59 -6.41 16.81
C ARG A 139 -22.98 -6.23 17.40
N THR A 140 -24.01 -6.68 16.67
CA THR A 140 -25.38 -6.69 17.14
C THR A 140 -25.38 -7.53 18.41
N ALA A 141 -25.30 -6.86 19.55
CA ALA A 141 -25.53 -7.47 20.84
C ALA A 141 -26.96 -7.98 20.77
N THR A 142 -27.10 -9.28 20.49
CA THR A 142 -28.35 -10.00 20.66
C THR A 142 -28.68 -9.90 22.15
N ARG A 143 -29.49 -8.90 22.51
CA ARG A 143 -30.23 -8.90 23.77
C ARG A 143 -31.27 -10.02 23.64
N VAL A 144 -31.01 -11.10 24.36
CA VAL A 144 -32.05 -12.04 24.78
C VAL A 144 -32.86 -11.38 25.88
#